data_AF-A0A932JCG3-F1
#
_entry.id   AF-A0A932JCG3-F1
#
_cell.length_a   1.000
_cell.length_b   1.000
_cell.length_c   1.000
_cell.angle_alpha   90.00
_cell.angle_beta   90.00
_cell.angle_gamma   90.00
#
_symmetry.space_group_name_H-M   'P 1'
#
loop_
_entity.id
_entity.type
_entity.pdbx_description
1 polymer ?
#
loop_
_entity_poly.entity_id
_entity_poly.type
_entity_poly.pdbx_seq_one_letter_code
_entity_poly.pdbx_strand_id
1 'polypeptide(L)' 'MLAPLLPVYVNRHRFGGGRPRVPDRQCANGIFYVLRTGCQWKALDTTGICSGSTAHLRFQEWVEAGV' A
#
# COMPACT_ATOMS: atom_id res chain seq x y z
N MET A 1 4.44 14.17 -4.31
CA MET A 1 3.21 14.94 -4.59
C MET A 1 2.00 14.02 -4.86
N LEU A 2 1.78 12.94 -4.09
CA LEU A 2 0.63 12.00 -4.25
C LEU A 2 -0.45 12.18 -3.18
N ALA A 3 -0.17 12.96 -2.12
CA ALA A 3 -1.00 13.04 -0.93
C ALA A 3 -2.47 13.46 -1.13
N PRO A 4 -2.86 14.32 -2.10
CA PRO A 4 -4.26 14.77 -2.18
C PRO A 4 -5.20 13.80 -2.92
N LEU A 5 -4.70 12.75 -3.59
CA LEU A 5 -5.55 11.80 -4.35
C LEU A 5 -5.83 10.49 -3.61
N LEU A 6 -5.06 10.18 -2.56
CA LEU A 6 -5.21 8.89 -1.90
C LEU A 6 -6.50 8.84 -1.07
N PRO A 7 -7.23 7.71 -1.09
CA PRO A 7 -8.42 7.54 -0.27
C PRO A 7 -8.06 7.70 1.21
N VAL A 8 -8.85 8.52 1.92
CA VAL A 8 -8.65 8.78 3.35
C VAL A 8 -8.85 7.49 4.13
N TYR A 9 -7.79 7.04 4.82
CA TYR A 9 -7.89 5.90 5.71
C TYR A 9 -8.53 6.32 7.04
N VAL A 10 -9.63 5.66 7.41
CA VAL A 10 -10.26 5.78 8.72
C VAL A 10 -10.00 4.51 9.51
N ASN A 11 -9.32 4.63 10.66
CA ASN A 11 -9.16 3.50 11.58
C ASN A 11 -10.54 3.15 12.17
N ARG A 12 -11.08 1.97 11.79
CA ARG A 12 -12.40 1.50 12.23
C ARG A 12 -12.37 0.86 13.62
N HIS A 13 -11.21 0.74 14.26
CA HIS A 13 -11.08 0.13 15.57
C HIS A 13 -11.69 1.05 16.64
N ARG A 14 -12.67 0.52 17.39
CA ARG A 14 -13.46 1.26 18.40
C ARG A 14 -12.61 2.07 19.39
N PHE A 15 -11.44 1.55 19.76
CA PHE A 15 -10.52 2.19 20.71
C PHE A 15 -9.26 2.78 20.06
N GLY A 16 -9.21 2.90 18.73
CA GLY A 16 -8.04 3.45 18.01
C GLY A 16 -6.76 2.58 18.05
N GLY A 17 -6.80 1.41 18.68
CA GLY A 17 -5.69 0.46 18.72
C GLY A 17 -5.40 -0.26 17.40
N GLY A 18 -4.40 -1.16 17.46
CA GLY A 18 -3.91 -1.95 16.33
C GLY A 18 -2.53 -1.51 15.86
N ARG A 19 -1.91 -2.32 15.00
CA ARG A 19 -0.62 -1.97 14.38
C ARG A 19 -0.85 -0.77 13.43
N PRO A 20 -0.05 0.31 13.54
CA PRO A 20 -0.14 1.41 12.60
C PRO A 20 -0.04 0.91 11.16
N ARG A 21 -0.86 1.49 10.29
CA ARG A 21 -0.85 1.15 8.88
C ARG A 21 0.49 1.54 8.24
N VAL A 22 0.93 0.75 7.28
CA VAL A 22 2.14 1.06 6.51
C VAL A 22 1.94 2.41 5.80
N PRO A 23 2.91 3.35 5.89
CA PRO A 23 2.82 4.65 5.23
C PRO A 23 2.53 4.52 3.73
N ASP A 24 1.64 5.36 3.21
CA ASP A 24 1.22 5.25 1.81
C ASP A 24 2.38 5.42 0.82
N ARG A 25 3.36 6.27 1.15
CA ARG A 25 4.58 6.42 0.34
C ARG A 25 5.37 5.10 0.23
N GLN A 26 5.43 4.34 1.31
CA GLN A 26 6.13 3.06 1.33
C GLN A 26 5.38 2.03 0.47
N CYS A 27 4.04 2.01 0.56
CA CYS A 27 3.22 1.18 -0.32
C CYS A 27 3.34 1.60 -1.79
N ALA A 28 3.34 2.91 -2.09
CA ALA A 28 3.53 3.42 -3.45
C ALA A 28 4.86 2.96 -4.04
N ASN A 29 5.95 3.04 -3.27
CA ASN A 29 7.26 2.55 -3.70
C ASN A 29 7.22 1.04 -4.00
N GLY A 30 6.53 0.26 -3.17
CA GLY A 30 6.36 -1.18 -3.39
C GLY A 30 5.54 -1.51 -4.64
N ILE A 31 4.43 -0.80 -4.85
CA ILE A 31 3.60 -0.91 -6.05
C ILE A 31 4.41 -0.55 -7.29
N PHE A 32 5.11 0.60 -7.30
CA PHE A 32 5.93 1.00 -8.43
C PHE A 32 7.07 0.03 -8.71
N TYR A 33 7.67 -0.57 -7.69
CA TYR A 33 8.66 -1.61 -7.87
C TYR A 33 8.07 -2.82 -8.61
N VAL A 34 6.92 -3.32 -8.17
CA VAL A 34 6.22 -4.45 -8.82
C VAL A 34 5.82 -4.10 -10.25
N LEU A 35 5.22 -2.93 -10.48
CA LEU A 35 4.80 -2.49 -11.82
C LEU A 35 5.99 -2.27 -12.76
N ARG A 36 7.14 -1.82 -12.25
CA ARG A 36 8.34 -1.58 -13.05
C ARG A 36 9.07 -2.87 -13.42
N THR A 37 9.09 -3.84 -12.52
CA THR A 37 9.83 -5.10 -12.68
C THR A 37 8.98 -6.23 -13.25
N GLY A 38 7.64 -6.15 -13.13
CA GLY A 38 6.72 -7.23 -13.44
C GLY A 38 6.84 -8.44 -12.49
N CYS A 39 7.52 -8.29 -11.35
CA CYS A 39 7.70 -9.39 -10.42
C CYS A 39 6.38 -9.78 -9.73
N GLN A 40 6.32 -10.97 -9.15
CA GLN A 40 5.19 -11.35 -8.32
C GLN A 40 5.11 -10.45 -7.07
N TRP A 41 3.90 -10.16 -6.60
CA TRP A 41 3.69 -9.37 -5.37
C TRP A 41 4.46 -9.93 -4.17
N LYS A 42 4.49 -11.26 -4.00
CA LYS A 42 5.20 -11.91 -2.89
C LYS A 42 6.72 -11.78 -3.00
N ALA A 43 7.27 -11.55 -4.20
CA ALA A 43 8.68 -11.24 -4.37
C ALA A 43 9.04 -9.87 -3.77
N LEU A 44 8.07 -8.98 -3.55
CA LEU A 44 8.31 -7.71 -2.87
C LEU A 44 8.78 -7.91 -1.42
N ASP A 45 8.38 -9.00 -0.75
CA ASP A 45 8.73 -9.27 0.65
C ASP A 45 10.26 -9.29 0.88
N THR A 46 11.04 -9.69 -0.14
CA THR A 46 12.52 -9.73 -0.05
C THR A 46 13.18 -8.37 -0.13
N THR A 47 12.46 -7.35 -0.64
CA THR A 47 12.99 -5.99 -0.80
C THR A 47 13.01 -5.19 0.51
N GLY A 48 12.24 -5.63 1.51
CA GLY A 48 12.07 -4.90 2.77
C GLY A 48 11.29 -3.58 2.66
N ILE A 49 10.75 -3.25 1.47
CA ILE A 49 9.97 -2.02 1.26
C ILE A 49 8.66 -2.11 2.06
N CYS A 50 7.81 -3.09 1.74
CA CYS A 50 6.63 -3.45 2.51
C CYS A 50 6.24 -4.88 2.14
N SER A 51 5.28 -5.49 2.84
CA SER A 51 4.82 -6.80 2.41
C SER A 51 4.07 -6.72 1.08
N GLY A 52 4.24 -7.75 0.25
CA GLY A 52 3.57 -7.91 -1.03
C GLY A 52 2.05 -7.84 -0.90
N SER A 53 1.50 -8.49 0.14
CA SER A 53 0.06 -8.44 0.42
C SER A 53 -0.42 -7.04 0.76
N THR A 54 0.37 -6.25 1.51
CA THR A 54 0.00 -4.86 1.84
C THR A 54 0.01 -3.97 0.60
N ALA A 55 1.04 -4.11 -0.24
CA ALA A 55 1.14 -3.35 -1.49
C ALA A 55 -0.01 -3.70 -2.45
N HIS A 56 -0.33 -4.99 -2.60
CA HIS A 56 -1.43 -5.44 -3.45
C HIS A 56 -2.78 -4.89 -2.96
N LEU A 57 -3.07 -5.01 -1.65
CA LEU A 57 -4.29 -4.48 -1.07
C LEU A 57 -4.41 -2.97 -1.29
N ARG A 58 -3.30 -2.22 -1.11
CA ARG A 58 -3.26 -0.78 -1.40
C ARG A 58 -3.56 -0.49 -2.86
N PHE A 59 -2.94 -1.24 -3.77
CA PHE A 59 -3.15 -1.08 -5.20
C PHE A 59 -4.62 -1.26 -5.58
N GLN A 60 -5.27 -2.32 -5.07
CA GLN A 60 -6.71 -2.55 -5.29
C GLN A 60 -7.56 -1.38 -4.76
N GLU A 61 -7.32 -0.95 -3.52
CA GLU A 61 -8.09 0.17 -2.94
C GLU A 61 -7.89 1.49 -3.69
N TRP A 62 -6.71 1.72 -4.27
CA TRP A 62 -6.43 2.93 -5.07
C TRP A 62 -7.08 2.85 -6.46
N VAL A 63 -7.03 1.68 -7.10
CA VAL A 63 -7.72 1.44 -8.37
C VAL A 63 -9.24 1.59 -8.22
N GLU A 64 -9.83 1.05 -7.15
CA GLU A 64 -11.25 1.20 -6.85
C GLU A 64 -11.63 2.67 -6.57
N ALA A 65 -10.71 3.45 -5.99
CA ALA A 65 -10.88 4.88 -5.76
C ALA A 65 -10.61 5.75 -7.00
N GLY A 66 -10.15 5.16 -8.12
CA GLY A 66 -9.85 5.89 -9.36
C GLY A 66 -8.56 6.71 -9.33
N VAL A 67 -7.59 6.32 -8.50
CA VAL A 67 -6.26 6.93 -8.39
C VAL A 67 -5.28 6.26 -9.35
#